data_AF-A0A3B9XKI4-F1
#
_entry.id   AF-A0A3B9XKI4-F1
#
_cell.length_a   1.000
_cell.length_b   1.000
_cell.length_c   1.000
_cell.angle_alpha   90.00
_cell.angle_beta   90.00
_cell.angle_gamma   90.00
#
_symmetry.space_group_name_H-M   'P 1'
#
loop_
_entity.id
_entity.type
_entity.pdbx_description
1 polymer ?
#
loop_
_entity_poly.entity_id
_entity_poly.type
_entity_poly.pdbx_seq_one_letter_code
_entity_poly.pdbx_strand_id
1 'polypeptide(L)'
;RGDSLEIYNKISKNVGESITLTSGVRALAKQFHLFLEKAIDTKGNMSKASRSLAPPGYSFHGQNDFDVGKKGFGLRNFTNDLAHTDEYKKLLDLGYIKIRYTKSNVLGVRFEPWHIKVES
;
A
#
# COMPACT_ATOMS: atom_id res chain seq x y z
N ARG A 1 12.19 4.17 -12.75
CA ARG A 1 10.77 4.41 -13.14
C ARG A 1 10.13 3.21 -13.87
N GLY A 2 10.79 2.05 -14.01
CA GLY A 2 10.19 0.83 -14.59
C GLY A 2 9.80 -0.24 -13.57
N ASP A 3 10.51 -0.27 -12.44
CA ASP A 3 10.52 -1.41 -11.52
C ASP A 3 9.15 -1.69 -10.89
N SER A 4 8.39 -0.66 -10.48
CA SER A 4 7.04 -0.84 -9.94
C SER A 4 6.08 -1.48 -10.95
N LEU A 5 6.15 -1.06 -12.21
CA LEU A 5 5.28 -1.57 -13.27
C LEU A 5 5.67 -3.02 -13.62
N GLU A 6 6.96 -3.31 -13.70
CA GLU A 6 7.45 -4.66 -13.93
C GLU A 6 7.04 -5.62 -12.81
N ILE A 7 7.24 -5.22 -11.54
CA ILE A 7 6.83 -6.01 -10.38
C ILE A 7 5.32 -6.23 -10.39
N TYR A 8 4.51 -5.18 -10.65
CA TYR A 8 3.06 -5.31 -10.73
C TYR A 8 2.63 -6.28 -11.85
N ASN A 9 3.22 -6.19 -13.04
CA ASN A 9 2.92 -7.10 -14.14
C ASN A 9 3.28 -8.55 -13.79
N LYS A 10 4.42 -8.76 -13.12
CA LYS A 10 4.84 -10.08 -12.64
C LYS A 10 3.87 -10.63 -11.58
N ILE A 11 3.44 -9.80 -10.63
CA ILE A 11 2.39 -10.15 -9.65
C ILE A 11 1.10 -10.54 -10.37
N SER A 12 0.62 -9.71 -11.30
CA SER A 12 -0.64 -9.96 -12.01
C SER A 12 -0.60 -11.27 -12.80
N LYS A 13 0.54 -11.60 -13.42
CA LYS A 13 0.74 -12.86 -14.15
C LYS A 13 0.70 -14.08 -13.23
N ASN A 14 1.29 -13.98 -12.03
CA ASN A 14 1.45 -15.14 -11.13
C ASN A 14 0.27 -15.33 -10.17
N VAL A 15 -0.37 -14.25 -9.69
CA VAL A 15 -1.54 -14.33 -8.79
C VAL A 15 -2.83 -14.58 -9.57
N GLY A 16 -2.90 -14.03 -10.78
CA GLY A 16 -4.03 -14.15 -11.70
C GLY A 16 -4.92 -12.91 -11.75
N GLU A 17 -6.00 -12.99 -12.50
CA GLU A 17 -6.83 -11.83 -12.87
C GLU A 17 -7.61 -11.20 -11.70
N SER A 18 -7.70 -11.85 -10.54
CA SER A 18 -8.43 -11.31 -9.39
C SER A 18 -7.64 -10.25 -8.60
N ILE A 19 -6.33 -10.10 -8.84
CA ILE A 19 -5.53 -9.01 -8.25
C ILE A 19 -5.65 -7.73 -9.07
N THR A 20 -5.54 -6.57 -8.42
CA THR A 20 -5.61 -5.26 -9.07
C THR A 20 -4.76 -4.22 -8.35
N LEU A 21 -4.23 -3.26 -9.11
CA LEU A 21 -3.57 -2.07 -8.58
C LEU A 21 -4.61 -1.15 -7.94
N THR A 22 -4.47 -0.86 -6.65
CA THR A 22 -5.37 0.03 -5.91
C THR A 22 -4.78 1.43 -5.72
N SER A 23 -3.46 1.56 -5.67
CA SER A 23 -2.75 2.84 -5.72
C SER A 23 -1.33 2.65 -6.27
N GLY A 24 -0.96 3.40 -7.32
CA GLY A 24 0.40 3.39 -7.86
C GLY A 24 1.35 4.37 -7.16
N VAL A 25 2.44 4.69 -7.86
CA VAL A 25 3.38 5.77 -7.52
C VAL A 25 2.65 7.10 -7.37
N ARG A 26 3.04 7.90 -6.37
CA ARG A 26 2.30 9.09 -5.96
C ARG A 26 3.21 10.30 -5.81
N ALA A 27 2.89 11.38 -6.53
CA ALA A 27 3.59 12.64 -6.43
C ALA A 27 3.36 13.33 -5.07
N LEU A 28 4.32 14.18 -4.67
CA LEU A 28 4.27 14.92 -3.40
C LEU A 28 2.98 15.74 -3.23
N ALA A 29 2.52 16.41 -4.29
CA ALA A 29 1.29 17.21 -4.24
C ALA A 29 0.05 16.37 -3.90
N LYS A 30 -0.10 15.18 -4.50
CA LYS A 30 -1.20 14.25 -4.18
C LYS A 30 -1.08 13.72 -2.75
N GLN A 31 0.14 13.41 -2.29
CA GLN A 31 0.35 13.00 -0.90
C GLN A 31 -0.01 14.11 0.09
N PHE A 32 0.34 15.36 -0.23
CA PHE A 32 -0.02 16.54 0.58
C PHE A 32 -1.52 16.69 0.72
N HIS A 33 -2.25 16.63 -0.39
CA HIS A 33 -3.70 16.70 -0.39
C HIS A 33 -4.35 15.62 0.49
N LEU A 34 -3.98 14.34 0.29
CA LEU A 34 -4.53 13.23 1.09
C LEU A 34 -4.20 13.36 2.57
N PHE A 35 -2.99 13.84 2.91
CA PHE A 35 -2.60 14.02 4.31
C PHE A 35 -3.37 15.16 4.96
N LEU A 36 -3.64 16.25 4.24
CA LEU A 36 -4.45 17.36 4.74
C LEU A 36 -5.90 16.92 5.00
N GLU A 37 -6.50 16.17 4.08
CA GLU A 37 -7.83 15.57 4.31
C GLU A 37 -7.82 14.71 5.58
N LYS A 38 -6.78 13.88 5.74
CA LYS A 38 -6.68 13.03 6.93
C LYS A 38 -6.50 13.83 8.22
N ALA A 39 -5.75 14.93 8.18
CA ALA A 39 -5.59 15.81 9.31
C ALA A 39 -6.91 16.49 9.70
N ILE A 40 -7.74 16.87 8.72
CA ILE A 40 -9.10 17.40 8.96
C ILE A 40 -9.98 16.33 9.62
N ASP A 41 -9.99 15.10 9.07
CA ASP A 41 -10.74 13.97 9.64
C ASP A 41 -10.35 13.65 11.08
N THR A 42 -9.07 13.84 11.42
CA THR A 42 -8.56 13.63 12.78
C THR A 42 -8.65 14.89 13.65
N LYS A 43 -9.38 15.92 13.23
CA LYS A 43 -9.57 17.20 13.94
C LYS A 43 -8.23 17.87 14.30
N GLY A 44 -7.28 17.83 13.38
CA GLY A 44 -5.94 18.38 13.55
C GLY A 44 -4.97 17.48 14.33
N ASN A 45 -5.38 16.28 14.77
CA ASN A 45 -4.47 15.36 15.45
C ASN A 45 -3.50 14.71 14.44
N MET A 46 -2.31 15.29 14.34
CA MET A 46 -1.27 14.87 13.40
C MET A 46 -0.72 13.48 13.71
N SER A 47 -0.59 13.09 14.98
CA SER A 47 -0.15 11.74 15.34
C SER A 47 -1.11 10.66 14.85
N LYS A 48 -2.43 10.91 14.99
CA LYS A 48 -3.48 10.01 14.49
C LYS A 48 -3.52 9.97 12.97
N ALA A 49 -3.29 11.11 12.30
CA ALA A 49 -3.21 11.18 10.85
C ALA A 49 -2.00 10.37 10.34
N SER A 50 -0.81 10.62 10.89
CA SER A 50 0.44 9.95 10.53
C SER A 50 0.42 8.43 10.72
N ARG A 51 -0.35 7.92 11.70
CA ARG A 51 -0.54 6.46 11.88
C ARG A 51 -1.30 5.80 10.72
N SER A 52 -2.12 6.57 10.02
CA SER A 52 -3.01 6.07 8.95
C SER A 52 -2.54 6.45 7.54
N LEU A 53 -1.79 7.54 7.41
CA LEU A 53 -1.31 8.05 6.14
C LEU A 53 0.00 8.80 6.36
N ALA A 54 1.03 8.45 5.60
CA ALA A 54 2.35 9.07 5.74
C ALA A 54 2.29 10.60 5.52
N PRO A 55 3.02 11.41 6.31
CA PRO A 55 3.20 12.83 6.02
C PRO A 55 3.83 13.07 4.63
N PRO A 56 3.60 14.24 4.02
CA PRO A 56 4.21 14.59 2.75
C PRO A 56 5.74 14.57 2.87
N GLY A 57 6.43 13.95 1.91
CA GLY A 57 7.88 13.71 1.97
C GLY A 57 8.30 12.40 2.67
N TYR A 58 7.38 11.72 3.36
CA TYR A 58 7.64 10.45 4.08
C TYR A 58 6.89 9.25 3.48
N SER A 59 6.19 9.43 2.35
CA SER A 59 5.45 8.36 1.67
C SER A 59 6.35 7.56 0.72
N PHE A 60 6.40 6.24 0.88
CA PHE A 60 7.17 5.37 -0.02
C PHE A 60 6.55 5.27 -1.43
N HIS A 61 5.29 5.66 -1.62
CA HIS A 61 4.74 5.82 -2.97
C HIS A 61 5.45 6.92 -3.77
N GLY A 62 6.10 7.87 -3.10
CA GLY A 62 6.92 8.89 -3.77
C GLY A 62 8.23 8.32 -4.34
N GLN A 63 8.66 7.15 -3.88
CA GLN A 63 9.83 6.45 -4.39
C GLN A 63 9.41 5.51 -5.50
N ASN A 64 8.80 4.37 -5.17
CA ASN A 64 8.31 3.38 -6.12
C ASN A 64 7.28 2.39 -5.53
N ASP A 65 6.95 2.47 -4.24
CA ASP A 65 6.00 1.53 -3.63
C ASP A 65 4.58 1.74 -4.19
N PHE A 66 3.78 0.68 -4.14
CA PHE A 66 2.42 0.68 -4.65
C PHE A 66 1.54 -0.31 -3.88
N ASP A 67 0.24 -0.13 -4.01
CA ASP A 67 -0.78 -0.94 -3.35
C ASP A 67 -1.46 -1.87 -4.33
N VAL A 68 -1.64 -3.12 -3.91
CA VAL A 68 -2.45 -4.13 -4.59
C VAL A 68 -3.64 -4.53 -3.74
N GLY A 69 -4.66 -5.04 -4.40
CA GLY A 69 -5.84 -5.57 -3.73
C GLY A 69 -6.57 -6.59 -4.57
N LYS A 70 -7.68 -7.07 -4.05
CA LYS A 70 -8.60 -7.96 -4.72
C LYS A 70 -9.64 -7.14 -5.51
N LYS A 71 -9.90 -7.53 -6.76
CA LYS A 71 -11.00 -6.99 -7.57
C LYS A 71 -12.35 -7.22 -6.88
N GLY A 72 -13.19 -6.19 -6.86
CA GLY A 72 -14.50 -6.24 -6.19
C GLY A 72 -14.46 -6.11 -4.66
N PHE A 73 -13.30 -5.90 -4.04
CA PHE A 73 -13.19 -5.79 -2.58
C PHE A 73 -13.38 -4.35 -2.04
N GLY A 74 -13.36 -3.35 -2.93
CA GLY A 74 -13.61 -1.95 -2.59
C GLY A 74 -12.70 -1.45 -1.46
N LEU A 75 -13.30 -0.77 -0.47
CA LEU A 75 -12.58 -0.25 0.70
C LEU A 75 -11.98 -1.35 1.59
N ARG A 76 -12.45 -2.60 1.50
CA ARG A 76 -11.89 -3.73 2.26
C ARG A 76 -10.47 -4.09 1.83
N ASN A 77 -10.03 -3.60 0.67
CA ASN A 77 -8.61 -3.68 0.27
C ASN A 77 -7.69 -2.93 1.24
N PHE A 78 -8.19 -1.91 1.94
CA PHE A 78 -7.43 -1.09 2.87
C PHE A 78 -7.73 -1.44 4.34
N THR A 79 -8.06 -2.71 4.60
CA THR A 79 -8.27 -3.27 5.95
C THR A 79 -7.52 -4.60 6.10
N ASN A 80 -7.52 -5.14 7.33
CA ASN A 80 -6.95 -6.45 7.61
C ASN A 80 -7.64 -7.59 6.84
N ASP A 81 -8.85 -7.37 6.31
CA ASP A 81 -9.60 -8.36 5.54
C ASP A 81 -8.82 -8.87 4.33
N LEU A 82 -8.03 -7.99 3.68
CA LEU A 82 -7.22 -8.39 2.53
C LEU A 82 -6.23 -9.50 2.92
N ALA A 83 -5.70 -9.48 4.14
CA ALA A 83 -4.75 -10.50 4.61
C ALA A 83 -5.37 -11.91 4.70
N HIS A 84 -6.70 -12.01 4.64
CA HIS A 84 -7.42 -13.28 4.69
C HIS A 84 -7.83 -13.80 3.30
N THR A 85 -7.57 -13.06 2.22
CA THR A 85 -7.93 -13.49 0.87
C THR A 85 -6.88 -14.41 0.25
N ASP A 86 -7.29 -15.16 -0.77
CA ASP A 86 -6.37 -16.05 -1.48
C ASP A 86 -5.37 -15.27 -2.33
N GLU A 87 -5.72 -14.07 -2.81
CA GLU A 87 -4.79 -13.17 -3.50
C GLU A 87 -3.61 -12.79 -2.60
N TYR A 88 -3.89 -12.47 -1.33
CA TYR A 88 -2.83 -12.13 -0.38
C TYR A 88 -1.95 -13.34 -0.04
N LYS A 89 -2.54 -14.53 0.15
CA LYS A 89 -1.77 -15.77 0.38
C LYS A 89 -0.85 -16.04 -0.82
N LYS A 90 -1.41 -16.05 -2.04
CA LYS A 90 -0.63 -16.23 -3.28
C LYS A 90 0.48 -15.19 -3.43
N LEU A 91 0.21 -13.94 -3.07
CA LEU A 91 1.19 -12.85 -3.11
C LEU A 91 2.40 -13.13 -2.20
N LEU A 92 2.16 -13.67 -0.99
CA LEU A 92 3.24 -14.08 -0.08
C LEU A 92 4.01 -15.30 -0.61
N ASP A 93 3.33 -16.25 -1.23
CA ASP A 93 3.93 -17.48 -1.79
C ASP A 93 4.88 -17.21 -2.97
N LEU A 94 4.83 -16.01 -3.58
CA LEU A 94 5.73 -15.62 -4.67
C LEU A 94 7.21 -15.56 -4.25
N GLY A 95 7.49 -15.34 -2.97
CA GLY A 95 8.86 -15.33 -2.41
C GLY A 95 9.74 -14.13 -2.80
N TYR A 96 9.40 -13.39 -3.86
CA TYR A 96 10.14 -12.17 -4.28
C TYR A 96 9.44 -10.86 -3.89
N ILE A 97 8.24 -10.93 -3.30
CA ILE A 97 7.49 -9.76 -2.83
C ILE A 97 7.72 -9.53 -1.34
N LYS A 98 7.80 -8.27 -0.94
CA LYS A 98 7.83 -7.85 0.46
C LYS A 98 6.68 -6.90 0.76
N ILE A 99 5.98 -7.14 1.87
CA ILE A 99 5.02 -6.19 2.44
C ILE A 99 5.80 -5.18 3.28
N ARG A 100 5.64 -3.87 3.02
CA ARG A 100 6.42 -2.85 3.75
C ARG A 100 6.02 -2.75 5.21
N TYR A 101 4.72 -2.63 5.46
CA TYR A 101 4.19 -2.40 6.80
C TYR A 101 3.64 -3.71 7.36
N THR A 102 4.55 -4.61 7.78
CA THR A 102 4.20 -5.83 8.50
C THR A 102 3.66 -5.52 9.89
N LYS A 103 3.05 -6.49 10.58
CA LYS A 103 2.55 -6.29 11.96
C LYS A 103 3.65 -5.86 12.95
N SER A 104 4.90 -6.20 12.67
CA SER A 104 6.08 -5.91 13.50
C SER A 104 6.95 -4.78 12.96
N ASN A 105 6.45 -4.00 11.99
CA ASN A 105 7.22 -2.87 11.46
C ASN A 105 7.48 -1.80 12.55
N VAL A 106 8.65 -1.16 12.48
CA VAL A 106 9.09 -0.18 13.49
C VAL A 106 8.72 1.27 13.16
N LEU A 107 8.02 1.51 12.05
CA LEU A 107 7.74 2.85 11.52
C LEU A 107 6.52 3.52 12.17
N GLY A 108 5.86 2.84 13.12
CA GLY A 108 4.64 3.33 13.77
C GLY A 108 3.42 3.35 12.84
N VAL A 109 3.55 2.82 11.62
CA VAL A 109 2.46 2.66 10.65
C VAL A 109 1.73 1.34 10.98
N ARG A 110 0.40 1.35 10.86
CA ARG A 110 -0.40 0.13 11.04
C ARG A 110 0.00 -0.97 10.06
N PHE A 111 -0.46 -2.18 10.30
CA PHE A 111 -0.31 -3.27 9.33
C PHE A 111 -1.08 -2.94 8.03
N GLU A 112 -0.42 -3.05 6.88
CA GLU A 112 -0.99 -2.74 5.56
C GLU A 112 -0.70 -3.90 4.58
N PRO A 113 -1.53 -4.95 4.54
CA PRO A 113 -1.34 -6.12 3.67
C PRO A 113 -1.35 -5.79 2.16
N TRP A 114 -1.83 -4.61 1.78
CA TRP A 114 -1.87 -4.15 0.40
C TRP A 114 -0.55 -3.52 -0.08
N HIS A 115 0.30 -3.04 0.83
CA HIS A 115 1.43 -2.14 0.50
C HIS A 115 2.69 -2.91 0.10
N ILE A 116 2.98 -2.93 -1.21
CA ILE A 116 4.13 -3.60 -1.81
C ILE A 116 5.37 -2.71 -1.71
N LYS A 117 6.41 -3.24 -1.08
CA LYS A 117 7.75 -2.65 -1.08
C LYS A 117 8.43 -2.94 -2.43
N VAL A 118 8.91 -1.89 -3.08
CA VAL A 118 9.87 -2.00 -4.18
C VAL A 118 11.27 -1.72 -3.61
N GLU A 119 12.17 -2.71 -3.68
CA GLU A 119 13.58 -2.49 -3.33
C GLU A 119 14.21 -1.65 -4.45
N SER A 120 14.88 -0.56 -4.08
CA SER A 120 15.72 0.26 -4.96
C SER A 120 17.16 -0.22 -4.93
#